data_AF-A0A4P6PD05-F1
#
_entry.id   AF-A0A4P6PD05-F1
#
_cell.length_a   1.000
_cell.length_b   1.000
_cell.length_c   1.000
_cell.angle_alpha   90.00
_cell.angle_beta   90.00
_cell.angle_gamma   90.00
#
_symmetry.space_group_name_H-M   'P 1'
#
loop_
_entity.id
_entity.type
_entity.pdbx_description
1 polymer ?
#
loop_
_entity_poly.entity_id
_entity_poly.type
_entity_poly.pdbx_seq_one_letter_code
_entity_poly.pdbx_strand_id
1 'polypeptide(L)' 'MPKMKTKKCAAKRFSKTGSGKLKRNHMGGSHILSNKNRKRKRKMRSQDIVHSADMKRITPYI' A
#
# COMPACT_ATOMS: atom_id res chain seq x y z
N MET A 1 -7.87 9.30 29.75
CA MET A 1 -6.72 8.84 28.95
C MET A 1 -6.99 9.09 27.47
N PRO A 2 -6.15 9.85 26.76
CA PRO A 2 -6.38 10.12 25.34
C PRO A 2 -6.17 8.84 24.50
N LYS A 3 -7.12 8.54 23.61
CA LYS A 3 -7.00 7.42 22.66
C LYS A 3 -6.03 7.78 21.53
N MET A 4 -5.25 6.80 21.07
CA MET A 4 -4.40 6.98 19.90
C MET A 4 -5.28 7.25 18.66
N LYS A 5 -5.04 8.37 17.98
CA LYS A 5 -5.78 8.72 16.75
C LYS A 5 -5.20 7.95 15.56
N THR A 6 -6.07 7.46 14.70
CA THR A 6 -5.67 6.81 13.45
C THR A 6 -5.05 7.83 12.50
N LYS A 7 -3.92 7.47 11.87
CA LYS A 7 -3.29 8.33 10.87
C LYS A 7 -4.06 8.18 9.56
N LYS A 8 -4.99 9.10 9.30
CA LYS A 8 -5.88 9.05 8.12
C LYS A 8 -5.12 8.90 6.80
N CYS A 9 -3.92 9.47 6.68
CA CYS A 9 -3.08 9.31 5.49
C CYS A 9 -2.63 7.85 5.27
N ALA A 10 -2.34 7.10 6.33
CA ALA A 10 -1.94 5.70 6.26
C ALA A 10 -3.16 4.80 5.98
N ALA A 11 -4.27 5.03 6.69
CA ALA A 11 -5.52 4.28 6.50
C ALA A 11 -6.07 4.39 5.07
N LYS A 12 -5.84 5.50 4.36
CA LYS A 12 -6.22 5.66 2.95
C LYS A 12 -5.35 4.86 1.97
N ARG A 13 -4.12 4.50 2.36
CA ARG A 13 -3.10 3.90 1.47
C ARG A 13 -2.91 2.41 1.67
N PHE A 14 -3.25 1.90 2.84
CA PHE A 14 -2.99 0.53 3.26
C PHE A 14 -4.26 -0.11 3.81
N SER A 15 -4.47 -1.39 3.53
CA SER A 15 -5.61 -2.17 4.04
C SER A 15 -5.15 -3.51 4.62
N LYS A 16 -5.87 -4.02 5.61
CA LYS A 16 -5.61 -5.34 6.22
C LYS A 16 -6.30 -6.45 5.44
N THR A 17 -5.62 -7.58 5.27
CA THR A 17 -6.24 -8.83 4.78
C THR A 17 -6.87 -9.58 5.94
N GLY A 18 -7.73 -10.57 5.64
CA GLY A 18 -8.29 -11.47 6.66
C GLY A 18 -7.20 -12.25 7.43
N SER A 19 -6.04 -12.46 6.81
CA SER A 19 -4.85 -13.07 7.43
C SER A 19 -3.94 -12.08 8.18
N GLY A 20 -4.32 -10.81 8.32
CA GLY A 20 -3.56 -9.80 9.06
C GLY A 20 -2.38 -9.17 8.31
N LYS A 21 -2.16 -9.52 7.03
CA LYS A 21 -1.13 -8.87 6.19
C LYS A 21 -1.62 -7.49 5.71
N LEU A 22 -0.68 -6.57 5.48
CA LEU A 22 -0.99 -5.27 4.92
C LEU A 22 -0.83 -5.27 3.40
N LYS A 23 -1.89 -4.86 2.69
CA LYS A 23 -1.92 -4.64 1.25
C LYS A 23 -1.61 -3.18 0.90
N ARG A 24 -0.98 -2.99 -0.26
CA ARG A 24 -0.67 -1.69 -0.86
C ARG A 24 -0.84 -1.73 -2.38
N ASN A 25 -1.05 -0.56 -2.99
CA ASN A 25 -0.99 -0.41 -4.43
C ASN A 25 0.46 -0.15 -4.90
N HIS A 26 0.78 -0.53 -6.13
CA HIS A 26 2.07 -0.18 -6.74
C HIS A 26 2.15 1.30 -7.11
N MET A 27 3.37 1.84 -7.10
CA MET A 27 3.68 3.20 -7.54
C MET A 27 3.87 3.24 -9.07
N GLY A 28 3.69 4.43 -9.67
CA GLY A 28 4.13 4.72 -11.04
C GLY A 28 3.09 4.41 -12.12
N GLY A 29 1.83 4.19 -11.73
CA GLY A 29 0.71 3.95 -12.65
C GLY A 29 -0.04 5.20 -13.11
N SER A 30 0.26 6.39 -12.58
CA SER A 30 -0.57 7.59 -12.81
C SER A 30 -0.26 8.36 -14.10
N HIS A 31 1.00 8.43 -14.51
CA HIS A 31 1.44 9.21 -15.68
C HIS A 31 2.66 8.59 -16.38
N ILE A 32 3.01 9.10 -17.57
CA ILE A 32 4.09 8.61 -18.44
C ILE A 32 3.92 7.11 -18.70
N LEU A 33 2.72 6.72 -19.16
CA LEU A 33 2.37 5.33 -19.46
C LEU A 33 2.71 4.92 -20.89
N SER A 34 2.91 5.90 -21.77
CA SER A 34 3.26 5.70 -23.18
C SER A 34 4.62 4.99 -23.31
N ASN A 35 5.62 5.44 -22.54
CA ASN A 35 6.99 4.89 -22.58
C ASN A 35 7.15 3.58 -21.79
N LYS A 36 6.09 3.11 -21.11
CA LYS A 36 6.14 1.91 -20.27
C LYS A 36 5.59 0.71 -21.04
N ASN A 37 6.36 -0.37 -21.09
CA ASN A 37 5.94 -1.65 -21.67
C ASN A 37 4.61 -2.13 -21.03
N ARG A 38 3.73 -2.73 -21.84
CA ARG A 38 2.47 -3.37 -21.42
C ARG A 38 2.68 -4.34 -20.26
N LYS A 39 3.79 -5.12 -20.23
CA LYS A 39 4.12 -6.02 -19.11
C LYS A 39 4.27 -5.27 -17.78
N ARG A 40 4.99 -4.15 -17.77
CA ARG A 40 5.17 -3.30 -16.59
C ARG A 40 3.85 -2.68 -16.16
N LYS A 41 3.04 -2.18 -17.11
CA LYS A 41 1.71 -1.64 -16.82
C LYS A 41 0.78 -2.67 -16.18
N ARG A 42 0.81 -3.92 -16.64
CA ARG A 42 0.03 -5.01 -16.04
C ARG A 42 0.46 -5.30 -14.60
N LYS A 43 1.77 -5.40 -14.33
CA LYS A 43 2.29 -5.62 -12.98
C LYS A 43 1.90 -4.51 -12.01
N MET A 44 1.85 -3.24 -12.46
CA MET A 44 1.46 -2.11 -11.60
C MET A 44 -0.04 -2.05 -11.26
N ARG A 45 -0.90 -2.80 -11.97
CA ARG A 45 -2.36 -2.83 -11.69
C ARG A 45 -2.73 -3.71 -10.49
N SER A 46 -1.93 -4.74 -10.21
CA SER A 46 -2.16 -5.63 -9.07
C SER A 46 -1.78 -4.95 -7.76
N GLN A 47 -2.44 -5.39 -6.68
CA GLN A 47 -2.03 -5.03 -5.33
C GLN A 47 -0.92 -5.96 -4.86
N ASP A 48 -0.08 -5.46 -3.95
CA ASP A 48 1.05 -6.20 -3.40
C ASP A 48 1.05 -6.11 -1.88
N ILE A 49 1.78 -7.00 -1.24
CA ILE A 49 1.93 -7.03 0.21
C ILE A 49 3.05 -6.05 0.60
N VAL A 50 2.89 -5.41 1.75
CA VAL A 50 3.94 -4.57 2.33
C VAL A 50 5.13 -5.44 2.75
N HIS A 51 6.34 -4.96 2.49
CA HIS A 51 7.55 -5.67 2.88
C HIS A 51 7.63 -5.84 4.41
N SER A 52 8.22 -6.93 4.87
CA SER A 52 8.30 -7.28 6.30
C SER A 52 8.95 -6.17 7.15
N ALA A 53 9.97 -5.50 6.59
CA ALA A 53 10.69 -4.41 7.25
C ALA A 53 9.78 -3.23 7.64
N ASP A 54 8.80 -2.88 6.80
CA ASP A 54 7.94 -1.71 7.01
C ASP A 54 6.70 -2.03 7.85
N MET A 55 6.39 -3.31 8.03
CA MET A 55 5.16 -3.77 8.69
C MET A 55 5.06 -3.24 10.13
N LYS A 56 6.13 -3.34 10.92
CA LYS A 56 6.16 -2.86 12.32
C LYS A 56 5.87 -1.36 12.43
N ARG A 57 6.30 -0.57 11.45
CA ARG A 57 6.13 0.89 11.45
C ARG A 57 4.69 1.31 11.15
N ILE A 58 3.97 0.52 10.35
CA ILE A 58 2.68 0.91 9.78
C ILE A 58 1.51 0.41 10.64
N THR A 59 1.63 -0.78 11.23
CA THR A 59 0.58 -1.40 12.07
C THR A 59 -0.01 -0.51 13.17
N PRO A 60 0.75 0.31 13.94
CA PRO A 60 0.13 1.11 15.02
C PRO A 60 -0.78 2.22 14.52
N TYR A 61 -0.69 2.59 13.24
CA TYR A 61 -1.41 3.74 12.68
C TYR A 61 -2.64 3.36 11.84
N ILE A 62 -2.89 2.04 11.68
CA ILE A 62 -3.98 1.43 10.90
C ILE A 62 -4.82 0.54 11.81
#